data_AF-A0A438FHQ7-F1
#
_entry.id   AF-A0A438FHQ7-F1
#
_cell.length_a   1.000
_cell.length_b   1.000
_cell.length_c   1.000
_cell.angle_alpha   90.00
_cell.angle_beta   90.00
_cell.angle_gamma   90.00
#
_symmetry.space_group_name_H-M   'P 1'
#
loop_
_entity.id
_entity.type
_entity.pdbx_description
1 polymer ?
#
loop_
_entity_poly.entity_id
_entity_poly.type
_entity_poly.pdbx_seq_one_letter_code
_entity_poly.pdbx_strand_id
1 'polypeptide(L)'
;MPATDTDFDLRSSSQSAFGIGECAFADAGNLEHCAKYLNQTLVTFGFPASLDLFAGDPVSIARTCNCIYSLLQQRQRDVDFRESANEQRQRLLSDISRLEAKVERLESQLQAKDREIATMTRTEAKATAAFKAQIEKLQQERDEFQRMVIGNQQVRTQQIHEMKKKEKEYIKLQERLNQVLMEKKKESRSGMEIMNLLQKEGRQRGTWNGKKTDNDFYKKIVDAYEAKNQELMAENTDLRALLRSMQVCINYSTVFVYLCSECIFICLVLLCSTIEY
;
A
#
# COMPACT_ATOMS: atom_id res chain seq x y z
N MET A 1 -17.46 -15.98 18.23
CA MET A 1 -18.53 -16.22 19.22
C MET A 1 -19.32 -17.41 18.70
N PRO A 2 -19.34 -18.56 19.38
CA PRO A 2 -19.33 -18.71 20.83
C PRO A 2 -17.95 -19.04 21.41
N ALA A 3 -17.73 -18.59 22.64
CA ALA A 3 -16.67 -19.02 23.53
C ALA A 3 -17.08 -20.35 24.15
N THR A 4 -16.22 -21.35 24.09
CA THR A 4 -16.30 -22.54 24.92
C THR A 4 -15.35 -22.35 26.08
N ASP A 5 -15.89 -21.82 27.17
CA ASP A 5 -15.30 -21.94 28.50
C ASP A 5 -15.29 -23.42 28.88
N THR A 6 -14.12 -24.04 28.79
CA THR A 6 -13.84 -25.29 29.49
C THR A 6 -12.83 -24.97 30.57
N ASP A 7 -13.34 -24.41 31.66
CA ASP A 7 -12.64 -24.29 32.94
C ASP A 7 -12.31 -25.70 33.47
N PHE A 8 -11.02 -25.98 33.46
CA PHE A 8 -10.25 -26.44 34.61
C PHE A 8 -11.03 -27.05 35.79
N ASP A 9 -11.10 -28.38 35.82
CA ASP A 9 -11.18 -29.12 37.08
C ASP A 9 -10.26 -30.36 36.98
N LEU A 10 -8.96 -30.10 36.87
CA LEU A 10 -7.95 -31.09 37.23
C LEU A 10 -7.97 -31.22 38.75
N ARG A 11 -8.93 -32.02 39.21
CA ARG A 11 -8.98 -32.62 40.54
C ARG A 11 -7.55 -32.99 40.93
N SER A 12 -7.02 -32.18 41.85
CA SER A 12 -5.80 -32.43 42.60
C SER A 12 -5.84 -33.89 43.08
N SER A 13 -5.14 -34.78 42.35
CA SER A 13 -4.88 -36.11 42.84
C SER A 13 -3.87 -35.93 43.95
N SER A 14 -4.43 -35.74 45.14
CA SER A 14 -3.90 -36.14 46.42
C SER A 14 -2.41 -36.44 46.36
N GLN A 15 -1.60 -35.37 46.46
CA GLN A 15 -0.32 -35.52 47.12
C GLN A 15 -0.65 -35.97 48.54
N SER A 16 -0.80 -37.29 48.72
CA SER A 16 -0.62 -37.92 49.99
C SER A 16 0.86 -37.72 50.29
N ALA A 17 1.18 -36.56 50.88
CA ALA A 17 2.27 -36.46 51.81
C ALA A 17 2.08 -37.64 52.76
N PHE A 18 2.86 -38.70 52.54
CA PHE A 18 2.95 -39.82 53.44
C PHE A 18 3.49 -39.25 54.75
N GLY A 19 2.56 -38.85 55.62
CA GLY A 19 2.83 -38.76 57.04
C GLY A 19 3.35 -40.13 57.44
N ILE A 20 4.60 -40.17 57.88
CA ILE A 20 5.19 -41.29 58.59
C ILE A 20 4.42 -41.36 59.93
N GLY A 21 3.24 -41.95 59.86
CA GLY A 21 2.35 -42.25 60.98
C GLY A 21 2.24 -43.76 61.06
N GLU A 22 2.60 -44.29 62.21
CA GLU A 22 2.81 -45.71 62.53
C GLU A 22 1.54 -46.56 62.26
N CYS A 23 1.43 -47.15 61.07
CA CYS A 23 0.68 -48.38 60.88
C CYS A 23 1.69 -49.52 60.69
N ALA A 24 2.03 -50.19 61.78
CA ALA A 24 2.91 -51.34 61.72
C ALA A 24 2.20 -52.50 61.00
N PHE A 25 2.76 -52.93 59.86
CA PHE A 25 2.24 -54.04 59.07
C PHE A 25 2.35 -55.40 59.80
N ALA A 26 3.32 -55.55 60.70
CA ALA A 26 3.53 -56.78 61.46
C ALA A 26 3.83 -56.48 62.94
N ASP A 27 3.35 -57.35 63.83
CA ASP A 27 3.64 -57.40 65.26
C ASP A 27 3.92 -58.84 65.73
N ALA A 28 4.24 -59.02 67.02
CA ALA A 28 4.59 -60.33 67.57
C ALA A 28 3.42 -61.35 67.55
N GLY A 29 2.17 -60.88 67.53
CA GLY A 29 0.98 -61.74 67.52
C GLY A 29 0.54 -62.19 66.13
N ASN A 30 0.98 -61.49 65.07
CA ASN A 30 0.52 -61.75 63.70
C ASN A 30 1.63 -62.18 62.71
N LEU A 31 2.86 -62.38 63.20
CA LEU A 31 4.05 -62.57 62.35
C LEU A 31 3.95 -63.76 61.38
N GLU A 32 3.37 -64.90 61.81
CA GLU A 32 3.17 -66.07 60.94
C GLU A 32 2.18 -65.78 59.80
N HIS A 33 1.12 -65.02 60.10
CA HIS A 33 0.13 -64.62 59.11
C HIS A 33 0.74 -63.61 58.12
N CYS A 34 1.50 -62.62 58.60
CA CYS A 34 2.18 -61.63 57.76
C CYS A 34 3.23 -62.28 56.85
N ALA A 35 4.00 -63.25 57.34
CA ALA A 35 4.96 -64.00 56.53
C ALA A 35 4.27 -64.82 55.41
N LYS A 36 3.14 -65.45 55.71
CA LYS A 36 2.32 -66.16 54.70
C LYS A 36 1.75 -65.19 53.66
N TYR A 37 1.21 -64.05 54.11
CA TYR A 37 0.68 -63.00 53.23
C TYR A 37 1.77 -62.43 52.31
N LEU A 38 2.96 -62.13 52.84
CA LEU A 38 4.07 -61.62 52.04
C LEU A 38 4.47 -62.62 50.95
N ASN A 39 4.61 -63.90 51.27
CA ASN A 39 4.91 -64.93 50.26
C ASN A 39 3.83 -65.07 49.19
N GLN A 40 2.55 -65.02 49.56
CA GLN A 40 1.44 -65.03 48.58
C GLN A 40 1.47 -63.79 47.68
N THR A 41 1.75 -62.63 48.27
CA THR A 41 1.83 -61.35 47.56
C THR A 41 3.04 -61.34 46.62
N LEU A 42 4.19 -61.84 47.06
CA LEU A 42 5.39 -61.97 46.24
C LEU A 42 5.11 -62.80 44.99
N VAL A 43 4.46 -63.95 45.12
CA VAL A 43 4.06 -64.80 43.98
C VAL A 43 3.12 -64.06 43.04
N THR A 44 2.16 -63.31 43.58
CA THR A 44 1.23 -62.50 42.78
C THR A 44 1.96 -61.44 41.95
N PHE A 45 3.01 -60.83 42.52
CA PHE A 45 3.88 -59.88 41.82
C PHE A 45 4.99 -60.54 40.99
N GLY A 46 4.97 -61.87 40.83
CA GLY A 46 5.90 -62.61 39.98
C GLY A 46 7.26 -62.93 40.61
N PHE A 47 7.40 -62.79 41.93
CA PHE A 47 8.59 -63.17 42.68
C PHE A 47 8.47 -64.60 43.23
N PRO A 48 9.60 -65.31 43.42
CA PRO A 48 9.58 -66.60 44.09
C PRO A 48 9.17 -66.45 45.57
N ALA A 49 8.19 -67.25 46.03
CA ALA A 49 7.81 -67.38 47.45
C ALA A 49 8.89 -68.12 48.25
N SER A 50 10.02 -67.47 48.45
CA SER A 50 11.17 -68.01 49.16
C SER A 50 11.53 -67.20 50.41
N LEU A 51 10.60 -66.37 50.88
CA LEU A 51 10.80 -65.55 52.07
C LEU A 51 10.54 -66.41 53.31
N ASP A 52 11.61 -66.96 53.88
CA ASP A 52 11.58 -67.65 55.17
C ASP A 52 12.36 -66.82 56.19
N LEU A 53 11.62 -66.14 57.06
CA LEU A 53 12.17 -65.25 58.09
C LEU A 53 12.57 -66.01 59.37
N PHE A 54 12.16 -67.26 59.50
CA PHE A 54 12.39 -68.09 60.68
C PHE A 54 13.41 -69.21 60.43
N ALA A 55 13.93 -69.32 59.20
CA ALA A 55 14.94 -70.30 58.83
C ALA A 55 16.22 -70.18 59.67
N GLY A 56 16.69 -71.32 60.18
CA GLY A 56 18.00 -71.44 60.83
C GLY A 56 19.10 -71.97 59.91
N ASP A 57 18.77 -72.45 58.71
CA ASP A 57 19.74 -73.03 57.79
C ASP A 57 20.27 -72.00 56.76
N PRO A 58 21.57 -72.03 56.42
CA PRO A 58 22.17 -71.04 55.52
C PRO A 58 21.55 -70.98 54.11
N VAL A 59 20.97 -72.09 53.62
CA VAL A 59 20.41 -72.17 52.27
C VAL A 59 19.09 -71.41 52.19
N SER A 60 18.22 -71.55 53.19
CA SER A 60 16.97 -70.81 53.30
C SER A 60 17.22 -69.32 53.57
N ILE A 61 18.20 -68.98 54.41
CA ILE A 61 18.60 -67.57 54.62
C ILE A 61 19.08 -66.94 53.31
N ALA A 62 19.90 -67.63 52.52
CA ALA A 62 20.36 -67.13 51.22
C ALA A 62 19.20 -66.90 50.23
N ARG A 63 18.20 -67.79 50.22
CA ARG A 63 16.98 -67.60 49.40
C ARG A 63 16.17 -66.38 49.83
N THR A 64 16.02 -66.15 51.12
CA THR A 64 15.39 -64.94 51.68
C THR A 64 16.16 -63.69 51.25
N CYS A 65 17.49 -63.67 51.39
CA CYS A 65 18.33 -62.54 50.97
C CYS A 65 18.21 -62.25 49.48
N ASN A 66 18.24 -63.26 48.61
CA ASN A 66 18.11 -63.09 47.17
C ASN A 66 16.71 -62.56 46.77
N CYS A 67 15.65 -62.98 47.47
CA CYS A 67 14.31 -62.45 47.29
C CYS A 67 14.27 -60.95 47.63
N ILE A 68 14.80 -60.57 48.80
CA ILE A 68 14.89 -59.17 49.24
C ILE A 68 15.73 -58.34 48.27
N TYR A 69 16.87 -58.87 47.82
CA TYR A 69 17.72 -58.19 46.83
C TYR A 69 16.98 -57.96 45.50
N SER A 70 16.21 -58.93 45.03
CA SER A 70 15.40 -58.80 43.81
C SER A 70 14.33 -57.70 43.95
N LEU A 71 13.70 -57.59 45.13
CA LEU A 71 12.74 -56.52 45.42
C LEU A 71 13.40 -55.13 45.42
N LEU A 72 14.57 -55.02 46.02
CA LEU A 72 15.34 -53.77 46.03
C LEU A 72 15.78 -53.38 44.61
N GLN A 73 16.23 -54.35 43.82
CA GLN A 73 16.64 -54.11 42.43
C GLN A 73 15.45 -53.72 41.55
N GLN A 74 14.28 -54.34 41.74
CA GLN A 74 13.07 -53.90 41.05
C GLN A 74 12.68 -52.47 41.46
N ARG A 75 12.67 -52.16 42.77
CA ARG A 75 12.40 -50.81 43.24
C ARG A 75 13.34 -49.78 42.63
N GLN A 76 14.64 -50.07 42.53
CA GLN A 76 15.60 -49.16 41.91
C GLN A 76 15.26 -48.91 40.44
N ARG A 77 15.00 -49.98 39.66
CA ARG A 77 14.60 -49.85 38.25
C ARG A 77 13.29 -49.08 38.09
N ASP A 78 12.33 -49.27 38.98
CA ASP A 78 11.05 -48.55 38.97
C ASP A 78 11.23 -47.07 39.32
N VAL A 79 12.19 -46.73 40.20
CA VAL A 79 12.58 -45.34 40.47
C VAL A 79 13.21 -44.73 39.23
N ASP A 80 14.24 -45.36 38.66
CA ASP A 80 14.96 -44.85 37.49
C ASP A 80 14.03 -44.66 36.28
N PHE A 81 13.11 -45.61 36.05
CA PHE A 81 12.10 -45.51 34.99
C PHE A 81 11.14 -44.34 35.22
N ARG A 82 10.64 -44.17 36.45
CA ARG A 82 9.75 -43.06 36.80
C ARG A 82 10.46 -41.70 36.70
N GLU A 83 11.72 -41.63 37.08
CA GLU A 83 12.54 -40.42 36.95
C GLU A 83 12.75 -40.06 35.47
N SER A 84 13.17 -41.01 34.63
CA SER A 84 13.31 -40.80 33.18
C SER A 84 11.99 -40.38 32.51
N ALA A 85 10.87 -41.02 32.86
CA ALA A 85 9.56 -40.65 32.34
C ALA A 85 9.15 -39.23 32.79
N ASN A 86 9.44 -38.87 34.05
CA ASN A 86 9.18 -37.53 34.56
C ASN A 86 10.04 -36.47 33.87
N GLU A 87 11.33 -36.73 33.62
CA GLU A 87 12.17 -35.82 32.86
C GLU A 87 11.63 -35.58 31.45
N GLN A 88 11.24 -36.65 30.74
CA GLN A 88 10.64 -36.53 29.41
C GLN A 88 9.35 -35.70 29.45
N ARG A 89 8.49 -35.94 30.45
CA ARG A 89 7.27 -35.16 30.67
C ARG A 89 7.58 -33.67 30.87
N GLN A 90 8.59 -33.33 31.67
CA GLN A 90 8.97 -31.94 31.90
C GLN A 90 9.53 -31.26 30.63
N ARG A 91 10.31 -31.99 29.82
CA ARG A 91 10.79 -31.49 28.53
C ARG A 91 9.62 -31.20 27.58
N LEU A 92 8.68 -32.14 27.47
CA LEU A 92 7.49 -31.97 26.62
C LEU A 92 6.60 -30.81 27.09
N LEU A 93 6.42 -30.62 28.40
CA LEU A 93 5.68 -29.46 28.91
C LEU A 93 6.36 -28.14 28.54
N SER A 94 7.70 -28.10 28.63
CA SER A 94 8.46 -26.91 28.22
C SER A 94 8.33 -26.64 26.72
N ASP A 95 8.35 -27.70 25.90
CA ASP A 95 8.14 -27.59 24.46
C ASP A 95 6.72 -27.13 24.11
N ILE A 96 5.71 -27.61 24.82
CA ILE A 96 4.31 -27.16 24.67
C ILE A 96 4.23 -25.66 24.94
N SER A 97 4.70 -25.17 26.09
CA SER A 97 4.65 -23.74 26.42
C SER A 97 5.39 -22.87 25.39
N ARG A 98 6.53 -23.36 24.86
CA ARG A 98 7.26 -22.68 23.79
C ARG A 98 6.47 -22.63 22.48
N LEU A 99 5.80 -23.71 22.12
CA LEU A 99 4.99 -23.79 20.90
C LEU A 99 3.73 -22.94 21.01
N GLU A 100 3.07 -22.93 22.16
CA GLU A 100 1.90 -22.09 22.45
C GLU A 100 2.24 -20.60 22.28
N ALA A 101 3.34 -20.14 22.88
CA ALA A 101 3.82 -18.75 22.71
C ALA A 101 4.13 -18.42 21.23
N LYS A 102 4.66 -19.39 20.46
CA LYS A 102 4.91 -19.21 19.04
C LYS A 102 3.61 -19.09 18.24
N VAL A 103 2.59 -19.90 18.57
CA VAL A 103 1.27 -19.85 17.94
C VAL A 103 0.63 -18.48 18.19
N GLU A 104 0.58 -18.02 19.43
CA GLU A 104 0.01 -16.70 19.78
C GLU A 104 0.68 -15.55 19.02
N ARG A 105 2.03 -15.61 18.89
CA ARG A 105 2.79 -14.63 18.11
C ARG A 105 2.42 -14.67 16.62
N LEU A 106 2.31 -15.87 16.04
CA LEU A 106 1.97 -16.04 14.62
C LEU A 106 0.53 -15.62 14.33
N GLU A 107 -0.41 -15.91 15.23
CA GLU A 107 -1.80 -15.45 15.13
C GLU A 107 -1.88 -13.91 15.17
N SER A 108 -1.12 -13.27 16.05
CA SER A 108 -1.02 -11.80 16.11
C SER A 108 -0.47 -11.21 14.81
N GLN A 109 0.55 -11.85 14.21
CA GLN A 109 1.10 -11.43 12.92
C GLN A 109 0.11 -11.62 11.78
N LEU A 110 -0.64 -12.73 11.78
CA LEU A 110 -1.68 -13.01 10.78
C LEU A 110 -2.75 -11.91 10.82
N GLN A 111 -3.26 -11.58 12.00
CA GLN A 111 -4.25 -10.51 12.17
C GLN A 111 -3.72 -9.15 11.73
N ALA A 112 -2.44 -8.84 11.98
CA ALA A 112 -1.82 -7.61 11.50
C ALA A 112 -1.78 -7.57 9.96
N LYS A 113 -1.39 -8.69 9.33
CA LYS A 113 -1.35 -8.80 7.87
C LYS A 113 -2.73 -8.73 7.23
N ASP A 114 -3.76 -9.31 7.84
CA ASP A 114 -5.14 -9.18 7.36
C ASP A 114 -5.61 -7.72 7.36
N ARG A 115 -5.24 -6.94 8.39
CA ARG A 115 -5.54 -5.50 8.47
C ARG A 115 -4.77 -4.70 7.41
N GLU A 116 -3.50 -5.03 7.19
CA GLU A 116 -2.68 -4.42 6.12
C GLU A 116 -3.30 -4.69 4.74
N ILE A 117 -3.67 -5.94 4.44
CA ILE A 117 -4.33 -6.33 3.19
C ILE A 117 -5.62 -5.54 3.01
N ALA A 118 -6.50 -5.50 4.02
CA ALA A 118 -7.75 -4.74 3.95
C ALA A 118 -7.52 -3.24 3.66
N THR A 119 -6.42 -2.68 4.18
CA THR A 119 -6.06 -1.27 3.95
C THR A 119 -5.53 -1.06 2.54
N MET A 120 -4.66 -1.95 2.05
CA MET A 120 -4.14 -1.91 0.68
C MET A 120 -5.28 -2.05 -0.33
N THR A 121 -6.17 -3.02 -0.15
CA THR A 121 -7.31 -3.25 -1.06
C THR A 121 -8.22 -2.02 -1.16
N ARG A 122 -8.51 -1.33 -0.04
CA ARG A 122 -9.29 -0.08 -0.07
C ARG A 122 -8.56 1.04 -0.81
N THR A 123 -7.24 1.14 -0.62
CA THR A 123 -6.41 2.16 -1.27
C THR A 123 -6.34 1.91 -2.79
N GLU A 124 -6.15 0.66 -3.19
CA GLU A 124 -6.16 0.23 -4.58
C GLU A 124 -7.51 0.48 -5.26
N ALA A 125 -8.62 0.15 -4.59
CA ALA A 125 -9.96 0.41 -5.12
C ALA A 125 -10.20 1.91 -5.34
N LYS A 126 -9.79 2.75 -4.38
CA LYS A 126 -9.87 4.21 -4.49
C LYS A 126 -9.01 4.74 -5.64
N ALA A 127 -7.77 4.28 -5.76
CA ALA A 127 -6.87 4.67 -6.84
C ALA A 127 -7.42 4.26 -8.22
N THR A 128 -7.96 3.04 -8.32
CA THR A 128 -8.60 2.52 -9.54
C THR A 128 -9.79 3.39 -9.95
N ALA A 129 -10.65 3.77 -9.00
CA ALA A 129 -11.77 4.66 -9.29
C ALA A 129 -11.31 6.05 -9.75
N ALA A 130 -10.26 6.61 -9.12
CA ALA A 130 -9.69 7.89 -9.52
C ALA A 130 -9.09 7.84 -10.94
N PHE A 131 -8.37 6.76 -11.29
CA PHE A 131 -7.85 6.58 -12.63
C PHE A 131 -8.95 6.43 -13.68
N LYS A 132 -10.02 5.69 -13.38
CA LYS A 132 -11.18 5.59 -14.29
C LYS A 132 -11.82 6.95 -14.54
N ALA A 133 -12.04 7.74 -13.49
CA ALA A 133 -12.58 9.09 -13.64
C ALA A 133 -11.67 9.99 -14.49
N GLN A 134 -10.34 9.88 -14.32
CA GLN A 134 -9.38 10.63 -15.12
C GLN A 134 -9.38 10.20 -16.60
N ILE A 135 -9.51 8.90 -16.87
CA ILE A 135 -9.64 8.37 -18.24
C ILE A 135 -10.90 8.91 -18.91
N GLU A 136 -12.04 8.90 -18.22
CA GLU A 136 -13.31 9.44 -18.73
C GLU A 136 -13.20 10.94 -19.03
N LYS A 137 -12.55 11.71 -18.15
CA LYS A 137 -12.31 13.14 -18.37
C LYS A 137 -11.47 13.39 -19.63
N LEU A 138 -10.36 12.66 -19.78
CA LEU A 138 -9.50 12.77 -20.96
C LEU A 138 -10.23 12.37 -22.25
N GLN A 139 -11.11 11.36 -22.19
CA GLN A 139 -11.95 10.98 -23.32
C GLN A 139 -12.91 12.09 -23.72
N GLN A 140 -13.56 12.74 -22.76
CA GLN A 140 -14.45 13.88 -22.99
C GLN A 140 -13.71 15.06 -23.62
N GLU A 141 -12.56 15.46 -23.06
CA GLU A 141 -11.72 16.53 -23.61
C GLU A 141 -11.28 16.23 -25.05
N ARG A 142 -10.91 14.97 -25.34
CA ARG A 142 -10.56 14.50 -26.68
C ARG A 142 -11.75 14.58 -27.65
N ASP A 143 -12.96 14.22 -27.22
CA ASP A 143 -14.16 14.30 -28.06
C ASP A 143 -14.58 15.75 -28.34
N GLU A 144 -14.45 16.63 -27.35
CA GLU A 144 -14.66 18.08 -27.51
C GLU A 144 -13.68 18.69 -28.49
N PHE A 145 -12.39 18.37 -28.34
CA PHE A 145 -11.35 18.83 -29.25
C PHE A 145 -11.62 18.35 -30.68
N GLN A 146 -12.01 17.08 -30.84
CA GLN A 146 -12.35 16.53 -32.15
C GLN A 146 -13.54 17.25 -32.80
N ARG A 147 -14.61 17.55 -32.04
CA ARG A 147 -15.75 18.35 -32.52
C ARG A 147 -15.31 19.75 -32.95
N MET A 148 -14.46 20.39 -32.18
CA MET A 148 -13.93 21.73 -32.49
C MET A 148 -13.10 21.73 -33.78
N VAL A 149 -12.23 20.73 -33.97
CA VAL A 149 -11.42 20.58 -35.19
C VAL A 149 -12.31 20.41 -36.41
N ILE A 150 -13.33 19.56 -36.35
CA ILE A 150 -14.29 19.37 -37.44
C ILE A 150 -15.02 20.69 -37.75
N GLY A 151 -15.51 21.39 -36.73
CA GLY A 151 -16.17 22.68 -36.88
C GLY A 151 -15.26 23.74 -37.51
N ASN A 152 -14.01 23.83 -37.07
CA ASN A 152 -13.02 24.75 -37.62
C ASN A 152 -12.72 24.45 -39.10
N GLN A 153 -12.57 23.17 -39.45
CA GLN A 153 -12.37 22.73 -40.83
C GLN A 153 -13.55 23.11 -41.74
N GLN A 154 -14.79 23.00 -41.22
CA GLN A 154 -16.00 23.42 -41.93
C GLN A 154 -16.03 24.94 -42.17
N VAL A 155 -15.75 25.74 -41.15
CA VAL A 155 -15.67 27.21 -41.27
C VAL A 155 -14.59 27.61 -42.27
N ARG A 156 -13.40 26.99 -42.21
CA ARG A 156 -12.31 27.24 -43.15
C ARG A 156 -12.74 26.97 -44.58
N THR A 157 -13.44 25.86 -44.81
CA THR A 157 -13.98 25.51 -46.13
C THR A 157 -14.98 26.55 -46.61
N GLN A 158 -15.90 26.98 -45.75
CA GLN A 158 -16.88 28.03 -46.07
C GLN A 158 -16.21 29.37 -46.42
N GLN A 159 -15.20 29.79 -45.64
CA GLN A 159 -14.45 31.03 -45.90
C GLN A 159 -13.71 30.98 -47.24
N ILE A 160 -13.13 29.83 -47.61
CA ILE A 160 -12.50 29.64 -48.92
C ILE A 160 -13.52 29.83 -50.06
N HIS A 161 -14.73 29.29 -49.92
CA HIS A 161 -15.79 29.46 -50.92
C HIS A 161 -16.25 30.91 -51.05
N GLU A 162 -16.46 31.62 -49.93
CA GLU A 162 -16.81 33.04 -49.92
C GLU A 162 -15.70 33.91 -50.55
N MET A 163 -14.44 33.64 -50.22
CA MET A 163 -13.29 34.33 -50.84
C MET A 163 -13.26 34.15 -52.35
N LYS A 164 -13.40 32.92 -52.85
CA LYS A 164 -13.45 32.63 -54.29
C LYS A 164 -14.63 33.32 -54.98
N LYS A 165 -15.76 33.48 -54.31
CA LYS A 165 -16.93 34.20 -54.85
C LYS A 165 -16.61 35.69 -54.98
N LYS A 166 -16.09 36.33 -53.93
CA LYS A 166 -15.69 37.74 -53.95
C LYS A 166 -14.59 38.02 -54.97
N GLU A 167 -13.64 37.10 -55.14
CA GLU A 167 -12.58 37.24 -56.13
C GLU A 167 -13.13 37.26 -57.56
N LYS A 168 -14.13 36.41 -57.87
CA LYS A 168 -14.84 36.46 -59.16
C LYS A 168 -15.61 37.77 -59.35
N GLU A 169 -16.22 38.32 -58.30
CA GLU A 169 -16.91 39.62 -58.37
C GLU A 169 -15.93 40.77 -58.58
N TYR A 170 -14.78 40.72 -57.92
CA TYR A 170 -13.70 41.69 -58.08
C TYR A 170 -13.17 41.71 -59.53
N ILE A 171 -12.90 40.53 -60.12
CA ILE A 171 -12.47 40.42 -61.51
C ILE A 171 -13.50 41.07 -62.46
N LYS A 172 -14.79 40.77 -62.29
CA LYS A 172 -15.87 41.38 -63.10
C LYS A 172 -15.94 42.89 -62.95
N LEU A 173 -15.73 43.41 -61.74
CA LEU A 173 -15.74 44.85 -61.50
C LEU A 173 -14.51 45.53 -62.12
N GLN A 174 -13.36 44.88 -62.03
CA GLN A 174 -12.11 45.33 -62.66
C GLN A 174 -12.26 45.38 -64.19
N GLU A 175 -12.89 44.39 -64.81
CA GLU A 175 -13.21 44.38 -66.25
C GLU A 175 -14.10 45.57 -66.64
N ARG A 176 -15.19 45.81 -65.89
CA ARG A 176 -16.10 46.95 -66.12
C ARG A 176 -15.39 48.30 -65.98
N LEU A 177 -14.55 48.45 -64.96
CA LEU A 177 -13.77 49.68 -64.76
C LEU A 177 -12.84 49.93 -65.95
N ASN A 178 -12.13 48.90 -66.39
CA ASN A 178 -11.27 48.99 -67.58
C ASN A 178 -12.07 49.36 -68.83
N GLN A 179 -13.28 48.82 -69.00
CA GLN A 179 -14.17 49.15 -70.10
C GLN A 179 -14.59 50.64 -70.07
N VAL A 180 -15.02 51.14 -68.91
CA VAL A 180 -15.34 52.57 -68.72
C VAL A 180 -14.13 53.46 -68.97
N LEU A 181 -12.93 53.07 -68.50
CA LEU A 181 -11.70 53.82 -68.76
C LEU A 181 -11.35 53.89 -70.25
N MET A 182 -11.59 52.81 -71.00
CA MET A 182 -11.37 52.76 -72.45
C MET A 182 -12.42 53.59 -73.21
N GLU A 183 -13.69 53.55 -72.80
CA GLU A 183 -14.75 54.42 -73.31
C GLU A 183 -14.43 55.89 -73.06
N LYS A 184 -14.01 56.26 -71.84
CA LYS A 184 -13.59 57.62 -71.49
C LYS A 184 -12.38 58.09 -72.31
N LYS A 185 -11.43 57.19 -72.63
CA LYS A 185 -10.31 57.48 -73.56
C LYS A 185 -10.79 57.69 -75.00
N LYS A 186 -11.89 57.05 -75.41
CA LYS A 186 -12.51 57.20 -76.74
C LYS A 186 -13.34 58.49 -76.83
N GLU A 187 -14.08 58.84 -75.78
CA GLU A 187 -14.77 60.13 -75.62
C GLU A 187 -13.79 61.30 -75.55
N SER A 188 -12.63 61.13 -74.90
CA SER A 188 -11.54 62.12 -74.88
C SER A 188 -10.94 62.41 -76.26
N ARG A 189 -11.22 61.59 -77.28
CA ARG A 189 -10.84 61.86 -78.67
C ARG A 189 -11.91 62.64 -79.45
N SER A 190 -13.09 62.88 -78.86
CA SER A 190 -14.20 63.63 -79.43
C SER A 190 -15.00 64.30 -78.30
N GLY A 191 -14.45 65.35 -77.69
CA GLY A 191 -15.14 66.13 -76.68
C GLY A 191 -14.59 67.55 -76.62
N MET A 192 -15.43 68.52 -76.99
CA MET A 192 -15.16 69.95 -76.91
C MET A 192 -15.04 70.37 -75.43
N GLU A 193 -13.89 70.95 -75.07
CA GLU A 193 -13.64 71.49 -73.72
C GLU A 193 -14.49 72.74 -73.48
N ILE A 194 -15.37 72.68 -72.47
CA ILE A 194 -15.98 73.86 -71.87
C ILE A 194 -15.21 74.16 -70.59
N MET A 195 -14.30 75.14 -70.68
CA MET A 195 -13.80 75.88 -69.53
C MET A 195 -14.91 76.81 -69.03
N ASN A 196 -15.32 76.66 -67.77
CA ASN A 196 -15.73 77.85 -67.03
C ASN A 196 -15.46 77.74 -65.53
N LEU A 197 -14.77 78.77 -65.06
CA LEU A 197 -14.60 79.16 -63.67
C LEU A 197 -15.96 79.53 -63.10
N LEU A 198 -16.31 78.99 -61.93
CA LEU A 198 -17.27 79.63 -61.04
C LEU A 198 -16.79 79.55 -59.60
N GLN A 199 -16.69 80.74 -59.02
CA GLN A 199 -16.32 81.05 -57.65
C GLN A 199 -17.26 80.40 -56.63
N LYS A 200 -16.68 80.18 -55.44
CA LYS A 200 -17.30 79.83 -54.16
C LYS A 200 -18.59 80.61 -53.87
N GLU A 201 -19.51 79.99 -53.12
CA GLU A 201 -19.67 80.31 -51.69
C GLU A 201 -20.61 79.36 -50.93
N GLY A 202 -20.31 79.20 -49.63
CA GLY A 202 -21.32 78.94 -48.61
C GLY A 202 -21.60 77.49 -48.23
N ARG A 203 -20.74 76.90 -47.38
CA ARG A 203 -21.22 76.14 -46.21
C ARG A 203 -20.07 75.94 -45.20
N GLN A 204 -20.39 76.28 -43.95
CA GLN A 204 -19.50 76.22 -42.81
C GLN A 204 -18.81 74.86 -42.71
N ARG A 205 -17.48 74.90 -42.75
CA ARG A 205 -16.61 73.77 -42.42
C ARG A 205 -16.64 73.63 -40.89
N GLY A 206 -17.22 72.54 -40.40
CA GLY A 206 -17.20 72.21 -38.98
C GLY A 206 -15.76 72.20 -38.45
N THR A 207 -15.54 72.86 -37.33
CA THR A 207 -14.26 72.89 -36.62
C THR A 207 -13.98 71.48 -36.08
N TRP A 208 -13.24 70.68 -36.85
CA TRP A 208 -12.77 69.36 -36.41
C TRP A 208 -11.64 69.57 -35.39
N ASN A 209 -11.98 69.51 -34.10
CA ASN A 209 -10.99 69.50 -33.02
C ASN A 209 -10.26 68.14 -32.99
N GLY A 210 -9.26 67.94 -33.86
CA GLY A 210 -8.44 66.73 -33.93
C GLY A 210 -7.52 66.51 -32.71
N LYS A 211 -7.31 67.55 -31.90
CA LYS A 211 -6.43 67.47 -30.70
C LYS A 211 -6.92 66.50 -29.63
N LYS A 212 -8.23 66.24 -29.53
CA LYS A 212 -8.80 65.37 -28.49
C LYS A 212 -8.78 63.89 -28.91
N THR A 213 -9.04 63.62 -30.20
CA THR A 213 -9.02 62.27 -30.76
C THR A 213 -7.62 61.67 -30.82
N ASP A 214 -6.58 62.47 -31.11
CA ASP A 214 -5.20 61.98 -31.12
C ASP A 214 -4.73 61.64 -29.71
N ASN A 215 -5.06 62.48 -28.71
CA ASN A 215 -4.72 62.24 -27.31
C ASN A 215 -5.39 60.96 -26.77
N ASP A 216 -6.67 60.73 -27.10
CA ASP A 216 -7.38 59.51 -26.74
C ASP A 216 -6.82 58.26 -27.45
N PHE A 217 -6.28 58.42 -28.66
CA PHE A 217 -5.65 57.32 -29.40
C PHE A 217 -4.31 56.91 -28.80
N TYR A 218 -3.45 57.88 -28.47
CA TYR A 218 -2.20 57.63 -27.74
C TYR A 218 -2.47 57.00 -26.37
N LYS A 219 -3.49 57.48 -25.65
CA LYS A 219 -3.89 56.92 -24.37
C LYS A 219 -4.32 55.45 -24.49
N LYS A 220 -5.17 55.11 -25.46
CA LYS A 220 -5.58 53.71 -25.69
C LYS A 220 -4.42 52.78 -26.03
N ILE A 221 -3.43 53.27 -26.78
CA ILE A 221 -2.22 52.50 -27.10
C ILE A 221 -1.40 52.25 -25.84
N VAL A 222 -1.20 53.28 -25.01
CA VAL A 222 -0.48 53.17 -23.74
C VAL A 222 -1.20 52.23 -22.78
N ASP A 223 -2.52 52.40 -22.60
CA ASP A 223 -3.34 51.54 -21.73
C ASP A 223 -3.29 50.07 -22.18
N ALA A 224 -3.34 49.81 -23.50
CA ALA A 224 -3.22 48.45 -24.04
C ALA A 224 -1.83 47.85 -23.83
N TYR A 225 -0.78 48.68 -23.95
CA TYR A 225 0.60 48.25 -23.70
C TYR A 225 0.85 47.98 -22.21
N GLU A 226 0.33 48.83 -21.32
CA GLU A 226 0.39 48.63 -19.87
C GLU A 226 -0.36 47.37 -19.44
N ALA A 227 -1.56 47.14 -19.97
CA ALA A 227 -2.32 45.92 -19.71
C ALA A 227 -1.55 44.67 -20.16
N LYS A 228 -0.94 44.69 -21.34
CA LYS A 228 -0.11 43.58 -21.83
C LYS A 228 1.16 43.39 -21.00
N ASN A 229 1.76 44.47 -20.52
CA ASN A 229 2.94 44.40 -19.65
C ASN A 229 2.57 43.81 -18.28
N GLN A 230 1.40 44.14 -17.73
CA GLN A 230 0.89 43.54 -16.49
C GLN A 230 0.61 42.04 -16.65
N GLU A 231 0.00 41.62 -17.76
CA GLU A 231 -0.24 40.21 -18.09
C GLU A 231 1.07 39.43 -18.21
N LEU A 232 2.06 39.98 -18.94
CA LEU A 232 3.41 39.40 -19.05
C LEU A 232 4.11 39.28 -17.69
N MET A 233 3.97 40.28 -16.81
CA MET A 233 4.55 40.23 -15.47
C MET A 233 3.87 39.18 -14.59
N ALA A 234 2.56 38.99 -14.71
CA ALA A 234 1.82 37.95 -14.02
C ALA A 234 2.27 36.56 -14.50
N GLU A 235 2.30 36.33 -15.82
CA GLU A 235 2.80 35.07 -16.40
C GLU A 235 4.25 34.79 -15.99
N ASN A 236 5.13 35.81 -15.97
CA ASN A 236 6.51 35.63 -15.54
C ASN A 236 6.59 35.20 -14.06
N THR A 237 5.71 35.74 -13.22
CA THR A 237 5.63 35.40 -11.80
C THR A 237 5.16 33.95 -11.61
N ASP A 238 4.15 33.53 -12.37
CA ASP A 238 3.63 32.17 -12.35
C ASP A 238 4.66 31.16 -12.87
N LEU A 239 5.37 31.48 -13.96
CA LEU A 239 6.46 30.67 -14.49
C LEU A 239 7.59 30.51 -13.47
N ARG A 240 7.98 31.59 -12.78
CA ARG A 240 8.99 31.52 -11.71
C ARG A 240 8.50 30.68 -10.51
N ALA A 241 7.22 30.71 -10.20
CA ALA A 241 6.64 29.88 -9.14
C ALA A 241 6.63 28.39 -9.54
N LEU A 242 6.21 28.09 -10.77
CA LEU A 242 6.23 26.73 -11.32
C LEU A 242 7.63 26.15 -11.37
N LEU A 243 8.62 26.95 -11.79
CA LEU A 243 10.02 26.53 -11.87
C LEU A 243 10.61 26.23 -10.48
N ARG A 244 10.27 27.04 -9.47
CA ARG A 244 10.63 26.75 -8.06
C ARG A 244 9.97 25.46 -7.56
N SER A 245 8.69 25.25 -7.87
CA SER A 245 7.98 24.01 -7.52
C SER A 245 8.63 22.78 -8.15
N MET A 246 8.96 22.86 -9.44
CA MET A 246 9.63 21.78 -10.16
C MET A 246 11.02 21.48 -9.59
N GLN A 247 11.79 22.52 -9.25
CA GLN A 247 13.11 22.36 -8.61
C GLN A 247 12.99 21.63 -7.26
N VAL A 248 11.97 21.96 -6.47
CA VAL A 248 11.69 21.30 -5.19
C VAL A 248 11.32 19.83 -5.41
N CYS A 249 10.45 19.52 -6.37
CA CYS A 249 10.09 18.14 -6.73
C CYS A 249 11.31 17.31 -7.19
N ILE A 250 12.20 17.90 -8.00
CA ILE A 250 13.43 17.24 -8.44
C ILE A 250 14.33 16.94 -7.23
N ASN A 251 14.54 17.92 -6.34
CA ASN A 251 15.35 17.73 -5.14
C ASN A 251 14.80 16.62 -4.23
N TYR A 252 13.48 16.56 -4.01
CA TYR A 252 12.85 15.48 -3.23
C TYR A 252 13.02 14.11 -3.90
N SER A 253 12.89 14.03 -5.23
CA SER A 253 13.11 12.80 -5.98
C SER A 253 14.56 12.32 -5.88
N THR A 254 15.53 13.23 -6.03
CA THR A 254 16.95 12.93 -5.87
C THR A 254 17.25 12.39 -4.47
N VAL A 255 16.79 13.08 -3.42
CA VAL A 255 16.96 12.63 -2.03
C VAL A 255 16.34 11.24 -1.81
N PHE A 256 15.14 11.00 -2.35
CA PHE A 256 14.47 9.70 -2.25
C PHE A 256 15.27 8.58 -2.92
N VAL A 257 15.83 8.82 -4.11
CA VAL A 257 16.67 7.85 -4.83
C VAL A 257 17.96 7.55 -4.04
N TYR A 258 18.60 8.56 -3.46
CA TYR A 258 19.79 8.37 -2.62
C TYR A 258 19.48 7.54 -1.37
N LEU A 259 18.42 7.84 -0.62
CA LEU A 259 18.03 7.04 0.55
C LEU A 259 17.66 5.61 0.16
N CYS A 260 16.97 5.42 -0.96
CA CYS A 260 16.62 4.08 -1.43
C CYS A 260 17.86 3.26 -1.80
N SER A 261 18.85 3.88 -2.45
CA SER A 261 20.13 3.24 -2.79
C SER A 261 20.93 2.85 -1.55
N GLU A 262 20.97 3.70 -0.52
CA GLU A 262 21.65 3.37 0.74
C GLU A 262 20.95 2.24 1.49
N CYS A 263 19.61 2.24 1.55
CA CYS A 263 18.85 1.15 2.16
C CYS A 263 19.10 -0.19 1.45
N ILE A 264 19.17 -0.19 0.11
CA ILE A 264 19.49 -1.41 -0.67
C ILE A 264 20.91 -1.88 -0.38
N PHE A 265 21.88 -0.96 -0.29
CA PHE A 265 23.27 -1.29 0.02
C PHE A 265 23.41 -1.90 1.43
N ILE A 266 22.76 -1.31 2.43
CA ILE A 266 22.75 -1.84 3.81
C ILE A 266 22.11 -3.22 3.86
N CYS A 267 20.99 -3.43 3.15
CA CYS A 267 20.35 -4.74 3.05
C CYS A 267 21.25 -5.79 2.39
N LEU A 268 21.98 -5.44 1.33
CA LEU A 268 22.93 -6.36 0.68
C LEU A 268 24.10 -6.73 1.60
N VAL A 269 24.66 -5.75 2.32
CA VAL A 269 25.75 -5.99 3.26
C VAL A 269 25.30 -6.93 4.39
N LEU A 270 24.12 -6.68 4.97
CA LEU A 270 23.54 -7.55 6.00
C LEU A 270 23.24 -8.96 5.48
N LEU A 271 22.75 -9.10 4.24
CA LEU A 271 22.52 -10.41 3.63
C LEU A 271 23.83 -11.19 3.44
N CYS A 272 24.88 -10.54 2.93
CA CYS A 272 26.20 -11.16 2.76
C CYS A 272 26.80 -11.59 4.10
N SER A 273 26.71 -10.76 5.15
CA SER A 273 27.20 -11.13 6.49
C SER A 273 26.44 -12.30 7.11
N THR A 274 25.22 -12.60 6.66
CA THR A 274 24.41 -13.73 7.16
C THR A 274 24.72 -15.04 6.42
N ILE A 275 25.34 -14.97 5.23
CA ILE A 275 25.65 -16.16 4.40
C ILE A 275 27.04 -16.73 4.73
N GLU A 276 27.93 -15.96 5.37
CA GLU A 276 29.27 -16.41 5.78
C GLU A 276 29.35 -17.06 7.18
N TYR A 277 28.20 -17.32 7.83
CA TYR A 277 28.08 -18.06 9.09
C TYR A 277 27.17 -19.27 8.95
#